data_AF-A0A372BY27-F1
#
_entry.id   AF-A0A372BY27-F1
#
_cell.length_a   1.000
_cell.length_b   1.000
_cell.length_c   1.000
_cell.angle_alpha   90.00
_cell.angle_beta   90.00
_cell.angle_gamma   90.00
#
_symmetry.space_group_name_H-M   'P 1'
#
loop_
_entity.id
_entity.type
_entity.pdbx_description
1 polymer ?
#
loop_
_entity_poly.entity_id
_entity_poly.type
_entity_poly.pdbx_seq_one_letter_code
_entity_poly.pdbx_strand_id
1 'polypeptide(L)'
;MTQSQEYTPEHHYADDEIDLRDLVRAIWDTRVPVVAAVLLFAAVFWIGVGLFGAKQGVTYHWDALVQFSFTGVQDGEYPDESPFSSSDLLSPVVLRRVYEANNVEDYGLSRADFSEALSISAHAPNREFVVQRFRNRLAREQLSSAEIQELEEQFRDALDKASRGQARLSLTLRAGPLPRGGMLPEAIARKVLLDIPREWARYMTEEVGVFATDISLYSVDVLESSVLKNMDFLVAYDVLKDKFSLLSHNIEQLEELPNSANVNDPETGYRLSDIRALASELEEFVLQDTLSPTLATGVSRNPQLTIRFFRNRIDELRRQRDLMQTRAERVEQTLSDYNRSPQVVGGSAQGGLTLPEGMQGGGGTTIPQFGSDFLDRLVELGSDSGDIEFRQELSRERLDYTLQAAELESEIDRLARLIEMIEQQAAGEDAVDDGLDPDEMASELSTRMDDIMGSLRELFAASGRIAERMNELRYGSQEAIYNISKAPQEASMSAMILTRNNLMWFVLGSFLVAMVTVFGVFLVNMVKQRRES
;
A
#
# COMPACT_ATOMS: atom_id res chain seq x y z
N MET A 1 -115.25 64.07 19.35
CA MET A 1 -114.26 64.95 20.01
C MET A 1 -112.89 64.34 19.78
N THR A 2 -112.03 65.20 19.25
CA THR A 2 -110.66 64.99 18.80
C THR A 2 -109.73 64.73 19.97
N GLN A 3 -108.81 63.76 19.86
CA GLN A 3 -107.39 64.02 20.13
C GLN A 3 -106.50 62.91 19.56
N SER A 4 -105.38 63.39 19.06
CA SER A 4 -104.36 62.82 18.19
C SER A 4 -103.08 62.48 18.97
N GLN A 5 -102.11 61.90 18.24
CA GLN A 5 -100.71 61.57 18.58
C GLN A 5 -100.49 60.10 18.99
N GLU A 6 -99.49 59.37 18.52
CA GLU A 6 -98.33 59.68 17.67
C GLU A 6 -97.78 58.35 17.09
N TYR A 7 -97.16 58.41 15.92
CA TYR A 7 -96.47 57.29 15.27
C TYR A 7 -94.96 57.46 15.42
N THR A 8 -94.26 56.43 15.90
CA THR A 8 -92.85 56.17 15.56
C THR A 8 -92.60 54.66 15.47
N PRO A 9 -91.87 54.18 14.44
CA PRO A 9 -91.54 52.78 14.26
C PRO A 9 -90.17 52.47 14.85
N GLU A 10 -90.05 51.44 15.69
CA GLU A 10 -88.74 50.93 16.11
C GLU A 10 -88.44 49.60 15.41
N HIS A 11 -87.46 49.66 14.50
CA HIS A 11 -86.70 48.52 14.05
C HIS A 11 -85.88 47.96 15.23
N HIS A 12 -86.31 46.85 15.80
CA HIS A 12 -85.39 45.99 16.53
C HIS A 12 -84.58 45.18 15.52
N TYR A 13 -83.35 45.62 15.27
CA TYR A 13 -82.25 44.69 15.02
C TYR A 13 -82.18 43.79 16.26
N ALA A 14 -82.37 42.48 16.08
CA ALA A 14 -81.96 41.55 17.10
C ALA A 14 -80.43 41.66 17.20
N ASP A 15 -79.98 42.17 18.35
CA ASP A 15 -78.58 42.15 18.76
C ASP A 15 -78.10 40.69 18.80
N ASP A 16 -77.36 40.29 17.77
CA ASP A 16 -76.58 39.07 17.74
C ASP A 16 -75.25 39.34 18.47
N GLU A 17 -75.33 39.53 19.79
CA GLU A 17 -74.15 39.57 20.64
C GLU A 17 -73.61 38.14 20.77
N ILE A 18 -72.45 37.89 20.13
CA ILE A 18 -71.69 36.66 20.33
C ILE A 18 -71.22 36.62 21.79
N ASP A 19 -71.95 35.95 22.67
CA ASP A 19 -71.56 35.77 24.07
C ASP A 19 -70.30 34.89 24.14
N LEU A 20 -69.16 35.53 24.39
CA LEU A 20 -67.86 34.87 24.50
C LEU A 20 -67.84 33.80 25.59
N ARG A 21 -68.73 33.89 26.59
CA ARG A 21 -68.86 32.86 27.63
C ARG A 21 -69.51 31.59 27.09
N ASP A 22 -70.51 31.71 26.22
CA ASP A 22 -71.13 30.56 25.56
C ASP A 22 -70.20 29.93 24.52
N LEU A 23 -69.38 30.75 23.84
CA LEU A 23 -68.31 30.24 22.96
C LEU A 23 -67.28 29.43 23.75
N VAL A 24 -66.81 29.94 24.90
CA VAL A 24 -65.83 29.24 25.76
C VAL A 24 -66.43 27.96 26.36
N ARG A 25 -67.71 27.97 26.73
CA ARG A 25 -68.42 26.79 27.25
C ARG A 25 -68.62 25.73 26.17
N ALA A 26 -68.94 26.14 24.94
CA ALA A 26 -69.04 25.25 23.79
C ALA A 26 -67.68 24.62 23.41
N ILE A 27 -66.59 25.40 23.46
CA ILE A 27 -65.22 24.87 23.27
C ILE A 27 -64.87 23.85 24.36
N TRP A 28 -65.25 24.12 25.61
CA TRP A 28 -64.98 23.24 26.74
C TRP A 28 -65.79 21.94 26.70
N ASP A 29 -67.02 21.96 26.18
CA ASP A 29 -67.83 20.74 26.00
C ASP A 29 -67.33 19.87 24.84
N THR A 30 -66.63 20.49 23.88
CA THR A 30 -66.04 19.83 22.71
C THR A 30 -64.73 19.08 23.02
N ARG A 31 -64.17 19.22 24.23
CA ARG A 31 -62.87 18.60 24.60
C ARG A 31 -62.91 17.07 24.61
N VAL A 32 -64.01 16.45 25.06
CA VAL A 32 -64.13 14.99 25.15
C VAL A 32 -64.13 14.34 23.76
N PRO A 33 -64.96 14.77 22.79
CA PRO A 33 -64.91 14.19 21.45
C PRO A 33 -63.59 14.49 20.71
N VAL A 34 -62.99 15.67 20.91
CA VAL A 34 -61.68 16.00 20.30
C VAL A 34 -60.57 15.11 20.86
N VAL A 35 -60.49 14.95 22.19
CA VAL A 35 -59.49 14.07 22.81
C VAL A 35 -59.72 12.62 22.41
N ALA A 36 -60.96 12.15 22.35
CA ALA A 36 -61.29 10.80 21.89
C ALA A 36 -60.87 10.58 20.42
N ALA A 37 -61.12 11.55 19.53
CA ALA A 37 -60.73 11.49 18.12
C ALA A 37 -59.20 11.49 17.93
N VAL A 38 -58.48 12.32 18.69
CA VAL A 38 -57.01 12.36 18.66
C VAL A 38 -56.42 11.07 19.21
N LEU A 39 -56.97 10.50 20.30
CA LEU A 39 -56.54 9.20 20.83
C LEU A 39 -56.82 8.05 19.86
N LEU A 40 -57.97 8.05 19.19
CA LEU A 40 -58.30 7.09 18.15
C LEU A 40 -57.34 7.20 16.96
N PHE A 41 -57.07 8.42 16.49
CA PHE A 41 -56.09 8.67 15.45
C PHE A 41 -54.69 8.19 15.88
N ALA A 42 -54.28 8.47 17.11
CA ALA A 42 -52.99 8.01 17.62
C ALA A 42 -52.89 6.49 17.64
N ALA A 43 -53.93 5.80 18.10
CA ALA A 43 -53.98 4.34 18.08
C ALA A 43 -53.87 3.80 16.64
N VAL A 44 -54.68 4.31 15.71
CA VAL A 44 -54.67 3.87 14.30
C VAL A 44 -53.35 4.20 13.61
N PHE A 45 -52.80 5.38 13.86
CA PHE A 45 -51.54 5.84 13.28
C PHE A 45 -50.37 4.95 13.74
N TRP A 46 -50.24 4.70 15.05
CA TRP A 46 -49.15 3.86 15.56
C TRP A 46 -49.32 2.39 15.20
N ILE A 47 -50.56 1.88 15.11
CA ILE A 47 -50.84 0.55 14.55
C ILE A 47 -50.42 0.49 13.07
N GLY A 48 -50.77 1.52 12.29
CA GLY A 48 -50.40 1.63 10.87
C GLY A 48 -48.88 1.69 10.67
N VAL A 49 -48.19 2.54 11.43
CA VAL A 49 -46.71 2.64 11.42
C VAL A 49 -46.08 1.32 11.86
N GLY A 50 -46.60 0.66 12.88
CA GLY A 50 -46.12 -0.65 13.31
C GLY A 50 -46.26 -1.72 12.22
N LEU A 51 -47.42 -1.79 11.55
CA LEU A 51 -47.68 -2.72 10.46
C LEU A 51 -46.84 -2.41 9.20
N PHE A 52 -46.63 -1.13 8.88
CA PHE A 52 -45.79 -0.73 7.74
C PHE A 52 -44.30 -0.93 8.03
N GLY A 53 -43.86 -0.61 9.25
CA GLY A 53 -42.48 -0.86 9.71
C GLY A 53 -42.15 -2.35 9.76
N ALA A 54 -43.09 -3.20 10.21
CA ALA A 54 -42.93 -4.65 10.17
C ALA A 54 -42.76 -5.22 8.75
N LYS A 55 -43.31 -4.55 7.72
CA LYS A 55 -43.11 -4.93 6.31
C LYS A 55 -41.74 -4.52 5.76
N GLN A 56 -41.12 -3.47 6.30
CA GLN A 56 -39.83 -2.96 5.82
C GLN A 56 -38.62 -3.71 6.41
N GLY A 57 -38.85 -4.61 7.37
CA GLY A 57 -37.82 -5.44 7.97
C GLY A 57 -36.95 -4.69 8.99
N VAL A 58 -36.16 -5.44 9.75
CA VAL A 58 -35.17 -4.87 10.70
C VAL A 58 -33.81 -4.90 10.03
N THR A 59 -33.13 -3.75 10.02
CA THR A 59 -31.74 -3.66 9.57
C THR A 59 -30.81 -3.81 10.77
N TYR A 60 -29.87 -4.73 10.66
CA TYR A 60 -28.81 -4.97 11.63
C TYR A 60 -27.51 -4.39 11.11
N HIS A 61 -26.84 -3.61 11.94
CA HIS A 61 -25.59 -2.95 11.59
C HIS A 61 -24.51 -3.24 12.61
N TRP A 62 -23.36 -3.69 12.12
CA TRP A 62 -22.12 -3.91 12.87
C TRP A 62 -21.01 -3.07 12.28
N ASP A 63 -20.17 -2.48 13.14
CA ASP A 63 -19.05 -1.65 12.73
C ASP A 63 -17.75 -2.06 13.46
N ALA A 64 -16.65 -2.10 12.73
CA ALA A 64 -15.30 -2.23 13.25
C ALA A 64 -14.44 -1.08 12.75
N LEU A 65 -13.53 -0.57 13.60
CA LEU A 65 -12.52 0.39 13.18
C LEU A 65 -11.19 -0.32 13.02
N VAL A 66 -10.65 -0.24 11.81
CA VAL A 66 -9.34 -0.75 11.42
C VAL A 66 -8.39 0.43 11.32
N GLN A 67 -7.27 0.36 12.01
CA GLN A 67 -6.16 1.29 11.92
C GLN A 67 -5.02 0.61 11.18
N PHE A 68 -4.45 1.28 10.19
CA PHE A 68 -3.28 0.79 9.47
C PHE A 68 -2.00 1.36 10.11
N SER A 69 -0.94 0.56 10.18
CA SER A 69 0.29 0.89 10.92
C SER A 69 1.58 0.74 10.11
N PHE A 70 1.49 0.55 8.79
CA PHE A 70 2.64 0.43 7.90
C PHE A 70 3.12 1.78 7.34
N THR A 71 4.37 1.82 6.86
CA THR A 71 5.01 2.99 6.24
C THR A 71 4.37 3.33 4.89
N GLY A 72 4.17 4.61 4.58
CA GLY A 72 3.53 5.07 3.34
C GLY A 72 2.01 5.23 3.43
N VAL A 73 1.38 4.69 4.48
CA VAL A 73 -0.10 4.74 4.60
C VAL A 73 -0.68 6.16 4.65
N GLN A 74 0.07 7.12 5.19
CA GLN A 74 -0.37 8.53 5.23
C GLN A 74 -0.34 9.18 3.85
N ASP A 75 0.57 8.72 3.00
CA ASP A 75 0.71 9.17 1.61
C ASP A 75 -0.22 8.37 0.68
N GLY A 76 -0.85 7.31 1.20
CA GLY A 76 -1.72 6.38 0.47
C GLY A 76 -0.93 5.52 -0.50
N GLU A 77 0.24 5.09 -0.07
CA GLU A 77 1.10 4.16 -0.78
C GLU A 77 1.41 2.99 0.15
N TYR A 78 1.55 1.82 -0.44
CA TYR A 78 2.18 0.68 0.21
C TYR A 78 3.70 0.92 0.29
N PRO A 79 4.43 0.10 1.08
CA PRO A 79 5.88 0.28 1.19
C PRO A 79 6.70 0.02 -0.08
N ASP A 80 6.11 -0.59 -1.10
CA ASP A 80 6.66 -0.74 -2.45
C ASP A 80 6.28 0.43 -3.38
N GLU A 81 5.75 1.53 -2.82
CA GLU A 81 5.27 2.73 -3.52
C GLU A 81 4.02 2.50 -4.39
N SER A 82 3.44 1.28 -4.37
CA SER A 82 2.20 1.02 -5.08
C SER A 82 1.02 1.75 -4.41
N PRO A 83 -0.01 2.19 -5.15
CA PRO A 83 -1.13 2.93 -4.57
C PRO A 83 -1.91 2.09 -3.55
N PHE A 84 -2.10 2.65 -2.34
CA PHE A 84 -2.90 2.05 -1.28
C PHE A 84 -4.27 2.71 -1.17
N SER A 85 -5.30 1.89 -1.00
CA SER A 85 -6.63 2.34 -0.59
C SER A 85 -7.22 1.42 0.47
N SER A 86 -7.94 2.00 1.43
CA SER A 86 -8.73 1.23 2.39
C SER A 86 -9.75 0.30 1.71
N SER A 87 -10.15 0.56 0.47
CA SER A 87 -11.01 -0.34 -0.33
C SER A 87 -10.40 -1.72 -0.58
N ASP A 88 -9.08 -1.86 -0.46
CA ASP A 88 -8.38 -3.12 -0.76
C ASP A 88 -8.76 -4.23 0.23
N LEU A 89 -9.20 -3.86 1.44
CA LEU A 89 -9.84 -4.75 2.42
C LEU A 89 -11.07 -5.48 1.86
N LEU A 90 -11.79 -4.84 0.93
CA LEU A 90 -12.99 -5.40 0.30
C LEU A 90 -12.69 -5.97 -1.09
N SER A 91 -11.43 -6.27 -1.41
CA SER A 91 -11.08 -6.88 -2.69
C SER A 91 -11.81 -8.21 -2.89
N PRO A 92 -12.18 -8.58 -4.13
CA PRO A 92 -12.92 -9.81 -4.40
C PRO A 92 -12.25 -11.08 -3.89
N VAL A 93 -10.91 -11.10 -3.87
CA VAL A 93 -10.12 -12.24 -3.36
C VAL A 93 -10.27 -12.38 -1.85
N VAL A 94 -10.13 -11.28 -1.10
CA VAL A 94 -10.28 -11.26 0.36
C VAL A 94 -11.71 -11.66 0.74
N LEU A 95 -12.72 -11.03 0.14
CA LEU A 95 -14.12 -11.34 0.44
C LEU A 95 -14.49 -12.79 0.15
N ARG A 96 -13.98 -13.37 -0.95
CA ARG A 96 -14.18 -14.77 -1.28
C ARG A 96 -13.58 -15.69 -0.21
N ARG A 97 -12.34 -15.45 0.20
CA ARG A 97 -11.65 -16.26 1.23
C ARG A 97 -12.37 -16.19 2.57
N VAL A 98 -12.78 -15.00 3.01
CA VAL A 98 -13.52 -14.81 4.26
C VAL A 98 -14.88 -15.51 4.20
N TYR A 99 -15.58 -15.41 3.07
CA TYR A 99 -16.87 -16.05 2.84
C TYR A 99 -16.77 -17.58 2.96
N GLU A 100 -15.78 -18.16 2.30
CA GLU A 100 -15.51 -19.61 2.31
C GLU A 100 -15.03 -20.08 3.70
N ALA A 101 -14.06 -19.39 4.31
CA ALA A 101 -13.49 -19.75 5.61
C ALA A 101 -14.52 -19.71 6.76
N ASN A 102 -15.57 -18.90 6.62
CA ASN A 102 -16.65 -18.77 7.60
C ASN A 102 -17.92 -19.53 7.24
N ASN A 103 -17.92 -20.29 6.14
CA ASN A 103 -19.09 -21.02 5.62
C ASN A 103 -20.35 -20.14 5.58
N VAL A 104 -20.21 -18.90 5.09
CA VAL A 104 -21.30 -17.91 5.11
C VAL A 104 -22.52 -18.40 4.30
N GLU A 105 -22.29 -19.24 3.29
CA GLU A 105 -23.32 -19.90 2.48
C GLU A 105 -24.28 -20.77 3.31
N ASP A 106 -23.78 -21.45 4.35
CA ASP A 106 -24.58 -22.31 5.23
C ASP A 106 -25.66 -21.51 5.99
N TYR A 107 -25.45 -20.21 6.12
CA TYR A 107 -26.39 -19.27 6.72
C TYR A 107 -27.29 -18.61 5.68
N GLY A 108 -27.37 -19.12 4.46
CA GLY A 108 -28.32 -18.68 3.43
C GLY A 108 -28.05 -17.28 2.86
N LEU A 109 -26.83 -16.76 3.03
CA LEU A 109 -26.40 -15.48 2.45
C LEU A 109 -25.52 -15.77 1.23
N SER A 110 -25.92 -15.31 0.04
CA SER A 110 -25.11 -15.49 -1.16
C SER A 110 -23.85 -14.63 -1.10
N ARG A 111 -22.81 -15.02 -1.84
CA ARG A 111 -21.56 -14.24 -1.92
C ARG A 111 -21.79 -12.81 -2.43
N ALA A 112 -22.73 -12.63 -3.37
CA ALA A 112 -23.07 -11.31 -3.91
C ALA A 112 -23.71 -10.44 -2.82
N ASP A 113 -24.72 -10.96 -2.12
CA ASP A 113 -25.39 -10.25 -1.03
C ASP A 113 -24.42 -9.94 0.12
N PHE A 114 -23.50 -10.87 0.41
CA PHE A 114 -22.45 -10.67 1.40
C PHE A 114 -21.51 -9.51 1.04
N SER A 115 -21.07 -9.45 -0.23
CA SER A 115 -20.21 -8.36 -0.70
C SER A 115 -20.94 -7.00 -0.71
N GLU A 116 -22.23 -6.97 -1.06
CA GLU A 116 -23.04 -5.76 -1.06
C GLU A 116 -23.37 -5.28 0.36
N ALA A 117 -23.48 -6.20 1.32
CA ALA A 117 -23.71 -5.89 2.72
C ALA A 117 -22.51 -5.23 3.42
N LEU A 118 -21.32 -5.36 2.84
CA LEU A 118 -20.08 -4.78 3.38
C LEU A 118 -19.79 -3.43 2.76
N SER A 119 -19.40 -2.47 3.60
CA SER A 119 -18.94 -1.16 3.13
C SER A 119 -17.77 -0.68 3.96
N ILE A 120 -16.89 0.09 3.32
CA ILE A 120 -15.75 0.73 3.97
C ILE A 120 -15.80 2.23 3.75
N SER A 121 -15.42 2.99 4.78
CA SER A 121 -15.34 4.44 4.72
C SER A 121 -14.11 4.94 5.48
N ALA A 122 -13.44 5.96 4.95
CA ALA A 122 -12.32 6.59 5.63
C ALA A 122 -12.76 7.18 6.98
N HIS A 123 -11.95 7.00 8.01
CA HIS A 123 -12.23 7.49 9.36
C HIS A 123 -11.10 8.38 9.83
N ALA A 124 -11.39 9.66 10.09
CA ALA A 124 -10.43 10.61 10.63
C ALA A 124 -10.73 10.88 12.12
N PRO A 125 -10.09 10.17 13.08
CA PRO A 125 -10.34 10.36 14.50
C PRO A 125 -9.96 11.79 14.96
N ASN A 126 -8.93 12.37 14.36
CA ASN A 126 -8.42 13.70 14.70
C ASN A 126 -9.09 14.83 13.89
N ARG A 127 -10.18 14.54 13.15
CA ARG A 127 -10.86 15.53 12.30
C ARG A 127 -11.23 16.79 13.06
N GLU A 128 -11.85 16.65 14.23
CA GLU A 128 -12.27 17.82 15.02
C GLU A 128 -11.09 18.67 15.47
N PHE A 129 -9.97 18.05 15.80
CA PHE A 129 -8.72 18.75 16.12
C PHE A 129 -8.16 19.51 14.91
N VAL A 130 -8.14 18.88 13.72
CA VAL A 130 -7.69 19.52 12.46
C VAL A 130 -8.59 20.71 12.11
N VAL A 131 -9.91 20.55 12.21
CA VAL A 131 -10.90 21.61 11.98
C VAL A 131 -10.72 22.77 12.97
N GLN A 132 -10.52 22.47 14.25
CA GLN A 132 -10.34 23.49 15.28
C GLN A 132 -9.03 24.27 15.09
N ARG A 133 -7.93 23.59 14.73
CA ARG A 133 -6.65 24.22 14.42
C ARG A 133 -6.76 25.19 13.23
N PHE A 134 -7.45 24.78 12.17
CA PHE A 134 -7.70 25.62 10.99
C PHE A 134 -8.56 26.85 11.34
N ARG A 135 -9.68 26.66 12.06
CA ARG A 135 -10.54 27.76 12.54
C ARG A 135 -9.78 28.78 13.39
N ASN A 136 -8.88 28.32 14.25
CA ASN A 136 -8.07 29.19 15.09
C ASN A 136 -7.05 30.03 14.29
N ARG A 137 -6.48 29.50 13.21
CA ARG A 137 -5.57 30.25 12.33
C ARG A 137 -6.32 31.33 11.54
N LEU A 138 -7.45 30.97 10.93
CA LEU A 138 -8.34 31.92 10.24
C LEU A 138 -8.85 33.05 11.15
N ALA A 139 -9.05 32.78 12.44
CA ALA A 139 -9.57 33.78 13.37
C ALA A 139 -8.50 34.74 13.92
N ARG A 140 -7.21 34.40 13.83
CA ARG A 140 -6.11 35.16 14.45
C ARG A 140 -5.31 36.01 13.48
N GLU A 141 -5.27 35.63 12.22
CA GLU A 141 -4.39 36.24 11.22
C GLU A 141 -5.22 36.98 10.17
N GLN A 142 -4.84 38.23 9.85
CA GLN A 142 -5.35 38.93 8.67
C GLN A 142 -4.65 38.38 7.43
N LEU A 143 -5.04 37.16 7.05
CA LEU A 143 -4.44 36.42 5.95
C LEU A 143 -4.80 37.09 4.62
N SER A 144 -3.82 37.24 3.74
CA SER A 144 -4.01 37.58 2.34
C SER A 144 -4.72 36.45 1.59
N SER A 145 -5.26 36.72 0.40
CA SER A 145 -5.93 35.70 -0.41
C SER A 145 -5.02 34.52 -0.79
N ALA A 146 -3.72 34.76 -0.95
CA ALA A 146 -2.73 33.70 -1.23
C ALA A 146 -2.51 32.81 -0.01
N GLU A 147 -2.38 33.39 1.19
CA GLU A 147 -2.20 32.64 2.43
C GLU A 147 -3.46 31.85 2.82
N ILE A 148 -4.66 32.35 2.48
CA ILE A 148 -5.91 31.58 2.65
C ILE A 148 -5.91 30.35 1.75
N GLN A 149 -5.49 30.47 0.49
CA GLN A 149 -5.41 29.33 -0.44
C GLN A 149 -4.42 28.28 0.04
N GLU A 150 -3.22 28.71 0.48
CA GLU A 150 -2.22 27.80 1.03
C GLU A 150 -2.74 27.10 2.29
N LEU A 151 -3.42 27.84 3.18
CA LEU A 151 -3.98 27.27 4.41
C LEU A 151 -5.13 26.28 4.11
N GLU A 152 -5.97 26.54 3.10
CA GLU A 152 -7.00 25.62 2.63
C GLU A 152 -6.41 24.35 2.03
N GLU A 153 -5.29 24.45 1.31
CA GLU A 153 -4.55 23.31 0.78
C GLU A 153 -3.93 22.47 1.89
N GLN A 154 -3.23 23.10 2.84
CA GLN A 154 -2.71 22.42 4.04
C GLN A 154 -3.82 21.75 4.85
N PHE A 155 -5.00 22.37 4.94
CA PHE A 155 -6.16 21.78 5.62
C PHE A 155 -6.69 20.56 4.88
N ARG A 156 -6.81 20.62 3.54
CA ARG A 156 -7.20 19.48 2.71
C ARG A 156 -6.22 18.32 2.87
N ASP A 157 -4.92 18.58 2.76
CA ASP A 157 -3.86 17.58 2.93
C ASP A 157 -3.89 16.95 4.33
N ALA A 158 -3.99 17.76 5.39
CA ALA A 158 -4.05 17.28 6.76
C ALA A 158 -5.31 16.43 7.03
N LEU A 159 -6.46 16.79 6.44
CA LEU A 159 -7.68 16.00 6.58
C LEU A 159 -7.59 14.67 5.83
N ASP A 160 -6.99 14.71 4.64
CA ASP A 160 -6.80 13.54 3.79
C ASP A 160 -5.86 12.54 4.46
N LYS A 161 -4.66 12.98 4.88
CA LYS A 161 -3.70 12.18 5.66
C LYS A 161 -4.31 11.61 6.94
N ALA A 162 -5.09 12.41 7.68
CA ALA A 162 -5.77 11.94 8.89
C ALA A 162 -6.83 10.87 8.63
N SER A 163 -7.37 10.81 7.41
CA SER A 163 -8.43 9.86 7.01
C SER A 163 -7.89 8.57 6.41
N ARG A 164 -6.66 8.56 5.87
CA ARG A 164 -6.02 7.39 5.24
C ARG A 164 -5.56 6.34 6.26
N GLY A 165 -5.14 6.76 7.45
CA GLY A 165 -4.62 5.86 8.48
C GLY A 165 -5.66 5.00 9.20
N GLN A 166 -6.96 5.27 9.06
CA GLN A 166 -8.02 4.46 9.66
C GLN A 166 -9.24 4.33 8.75
N ALA A 167 -9.87 3.15 8.79
CA ALA A 167 -11.07 2.85 8.05
C ALA A 167 -12.16 2.28 8.98
N ARG A 168 -13.41 2.69 8.73
CA ARG A 168 -14.59 2.05 9.31
C ARG A 168 -15.11 1.01 8.34
N LEU A 169 -15.00 -0.25 8.75
CA LEU A 169 -15.60 -1.39 8.10
C LEU A 169 -16.97 -1.65 8.72
N SER A 170 -18.01 -1.78 7.90
CA SER A 170 -19.35 -2.06 8.39
C SER A 170 -20.05 -3.14 7.61
N LEU A 171 -20.82 -3.95 8.33
CA LEU A 171 -21.71 -4.97 7.78
C LEU A 171 -23.16 -4.57 8.06
N THR A 172 -23.97 -4.49 7.01
CA THR A 172 -25.39 -4.12 7.11
C THR A 172 -26.26 -5.20 6.49
N LEU A 173 -27.00 -5.93 7.33
CA LEU A 173 -27.90 -7.01 6.89
C LEU A 173 -29.35 -6.60 7.11
N ARG A 174 -30.21 -6.91 6.14
CA ARG A 174 -31.66 -6.70 6.24
C ARG A 174 -32.34 -8.03 6.53
N ALA A 175 -33.03 -8.13 7.67
CA ALA A 175 -33.90 -9.26 7.94
C ALA A 175 -35.28 -9.02 7.29
N GLY A 176 -35.71 -9.97 6.47
CA GLY A 176 -37.06 -9.98 5.89
C GLY A 176 -38.16 -10.18 6.94
N PRO A 177 -39.45 -9.99 6.57
CA PRO A 177 -40.59 -10.00 7.51
C PRO A 177 -40.93 -11.37 8.12
N LEU A 178 -40.25 -12.46 7.74
CA LEU A 178 -40.46 -13.81 8.27
C LEU A 178 -39.10 -14.44 8.63
N PRO A 179 -38.95 -15.11 9.80
CA PRO A 179 -37.70 -15.75 10.22
C PRO A 179 -37.50 -17.11 9.54
N ARG A 180 -37.57 -17.16 8.20
CA ARG A 180 -37.48 -18.41 7.42
C ARG A 180 -36.25 -18.54 6.52
N GLY A 181 -35.29 -17.62 6.59
CA GLY A 181 -34.05 -17.77 5.85
C GLY A 181 -33.01 -16.74 6.24
N GLY A 182 -31.85 -17.25 6.66
CA GLY A 182 -30.55 -16.60 6.56
C GLY A 182 -30.34 -15.26 7.25
N MET A 183 -30.35 -15.28 8.59
CA MET A 183 -29.65 -14.24 9.34
C MET A 183 -28.31 -14.80 9.77
N LEU A 184 -27.22 -14.16 9.33
CA LEU A 184 -25.87 -14.45 9.79
C LEU A 184 -25.86 -14.33 11.32
N PRO A 185 -25.50 -15.39 12.08
CA PRO A 185 -25.45 -15.30 13.53
C PRO A 185 -24.53 -14.18 13.97
N GLU A 186 -24.87 -13.48 15.06
CA GLU A 186 -24.09 -12.33 15.52
C GLU A 186 -22.62 -12.67 15.75
N ALA A 187 -22.33 -13.86 16.28
CA ALA A 187 -20.97 -14.35 16.45
C ALA A 187 -20.21 -14.43 15.12
N ILE A 188 -20.86 -14.89 14.05
CA ILE A 188 -20.28 -14.99 12.71
C ILE A 188 -20.14 -13.60 12.09
N ALA A 189 -21.12 -12.72 12.24
CA ALA A 189 -21.05 -11.33 11.77
C ALA A 189 -19.84 -10.58 12.35
N ARG A 190 -19.63 -10.69 13.66
CA ARG A 190 -18.46 -10.11 14.34
C ARG A 190 -17.16 -10.77 13.90
N LYS A 191 -17.16 -12.11 13.79
CA LYS A 191 -15.97 -12.87 13.34
C LYS A 191 -15.54 -12.45 11.95
N VAL A 192 -16.47 -12.38 11.00
CA VAL A 192 -16.22 -11.93 9.62
C VAL A 192 -15.56 -10.55 9.59
N LEU A 193 -16.06 -9.58 10.36
CA LEU A 193 -15.49 -8.22 10.41
C LEU A 193 -14.04 -8.20 10.94
N LEU A 194 -13.65 -9.20 11.73
CA LEU A 194 -12.28 -9.36 12.22
C LEU A 194 -11.41 -10.18 11.26
N ASP A 195 -12.01 -11.14 10.54
CA ASP A 195 -11.31 -11.98 9.58
C ASP A 195 -10.98 -11.21 8.28
N ILE A 196 -11.78 -10.22 7.87
CA ILE A 196 -11.50 -9.37 6.69
C ILE A 196 -10.11 -8.72 6.74
N PRO A 197 -9.75 -7.91 7.77
CA PRO A 197 -8.44 -7.30 7.82
C PRO A 197 -7.30 -8.31 7.98
N ARG A 198 -7.55 -9.45 8.63
CA ARG A 198 -6.58 -10.54 8.73
C ARG A 198 -6.27 -11.16 7.35
N GLU A 199 -7.32 -11.46 6.59
CA GLU A 199 -7.19 -12.05 5.26
C GLU A 199 -6.59 -11.08 4.24
N TRP A 200 -6.92 -9.80 4.33
CA TRP A 200 -6.26 -8.75 3.56
C TRP A 200 -4.77 -8.67 3.86
N ALA A 201 -4.39 -8.63 5.15
CA ALA A 201 -2.99 -8.57 5.56
C ALA A 201 -2.20 -9.75 5.00
N ARG A 202 -2.74 -10.97 5.16
CA ARG A 202 -2.14 -12.19 4.59
C ARG A 202 -1.98 -12.10 3.08
N TYR A 203 -3.05 -11.77 2.35
CA TYR A 203 -3.04 -11.71 0.89
C TYR A 203 -2.02 -10.68 0.36
N MET A 204 -1.99 -9.48 0.94
CA MET A 204 -1.09 -8.42 0.48
C MET A 204 0.38 -8.73 0.82
N THR A 205 0.66 -9.39 1.94
CA THR A 205 2.02 -9.77 2.32
C THR A 205 2.53 -10.99 1.55
N GLU A 206 1.74 -12.06 1.45
CA GLU A 206 2.23 -13.35 0.92
C GLU A 206 2.09 -13.47 -0.61
N GLU A 207 1.02 -12.93 -1.20
CA GLU A 207 0.71 -13.15 -2.62
C GLU A 207 0.99 -11.93 -3.49
N VAL A 208 0.67 -10.74 -3.00
CA VAL A 208 0.95 -9.50 -3.74
C VAL A 208 2.38 -9.03 -3.50
N GLY A 209 2.90 -9.21 -2.28
CA GLY A 209 4.28 -8.84 -1.95
C GLY A 209 4.50 -7.33 -1.78
N VAL A 210 3.46 -6.53 -1.54
CA VAL A 210 3.60 -5.06 -1.37
C VAL A 210 4.37 -4.66 -0.11
N PHE A 211 4.55 -5.62 0.80
CA PHE A 211 5.36 -5.51 2.01
C PHE A 211 6.68 -6.27 1.87
N ALA A 212 7.05 -6.72 0.67
CA ALA A 212 8.35 -7.32 0.40
C ALA A 212 9.36 -6.22 0.09
N THR A 213 10.59 -6.39 0.57
CA THR A 213 11.69 -5.57 0.10
C THR A 213 11.98 -6.01 -1.34
N ASP A 214 12.05 -5.06 -2.26
CA ASP A 214 12.39 -5.32 -3.66
C ASP A 214 13.86 -5.72 -3.78
N ILE A 215 14.12 -7.02 -3.58
CA ILE A 215 15.45 -7.61 -3.66
C ILE A 215 15.35 -8.82 -4.56
N SER A 216 16.09 -8.77 -5.67
CA SER A 216 16.18 -9.88 -6.60
C SER A 216 17.17 -10.92 -6.08
N LEU A 217 16.70 -11.87 -5.28
CA LEU A 217 17.50 -12.99 -4.79
C LEU A 217 17.32 -14.23 -5.66
N TYR A 218 18.41 -14.95 -5.92
CA TYR A 218 18.37 -16.27 -6.55
C TYR A 218 17.88 -17.33 -5.55
N SER A 219 16.91 -18.14 -5.95
CA SER A 219 16.39 -19.24 -5.11
C SER A 219 17.26 -20.50 -5.21
N VAL A 220 17.01 -21.47 -4.32
CA VAL A 220 17.63 -22.81 -4.37
C VAL A 220 17.39 -23.50 -5.72
N ASP A 221 16.35 -23.13 -6.47
CA ASP A 221 16.01 -23.75 -7.76
C ASP A 221 17.10 -23.53 -8.82
N VAL A 222 17.93 -22.49 -8.68
CA VAL A 222 19.08 -22.27 -9.58
C VAL A 222 20.13 -23.39 -9.49
N LEU A 223 20.04 -24.25 -8.47
CA LEU A 223 20.95 -25.36 -8.16
C LEU A 223 20.46 -26.72 -8.68
N GLU A 224 19.63 -26.76 -9.73
CA GLU A 224 19.07 -28.01 -10.26
C GLU A 224 20.15 -29.07 -10.56
N SER A 225 20.14 -30.19 -9.82
CA SER A 225 21.20 -31.22 -9.85
C SER A 225 21.17 -32.13 -11.06
N SER A 226 20.02 -32.24 -11.73
CA SER A 226 19.80 -33.17 -12.83
C SER A 226 20.78 -32.94 -13.99
N VAL A 227 21.16 -31.68 -14.20
CA VAL A 227 22.05 -31.23 -15.27
C VAL A 227 23.51 -31.54 -14.94
N LEU A 228 23.94 -31.38 -13.69
CA LEU A 228 25.33 -31.56 -13.24
C LEU A 228 25.80 -33.02 -13.24
N LYS A 229 24.91 -33.97 -12.91
CA LYS A 229 25.28 -35.40 -12.76
C LYS A 229 25.78 -36.06 -14.05
N ASN A 230 25.37 -35.52 -15.21
CA ASN A 230 25.75 -36.02 -16.52
C ASN A 230 26.90 -35.21 -17.16
N MET A 231 27.33 -34.12 -16.52
CA MET A 231 28.43 -33.29 -17.00
C MET A 231 29.77 -33.96 -16.74
N ASP A 232 30.75 -33.55 -17.53
CA ASP A 232 32.15 -33.81 -17.24
C ASP A 232 32.56 -33.08 -15.94
N PHE A 233 33.44 -33.67 -15.13
CA PHE A 233 33.78 -33.13 -13.82
C PHE A 233 34.33 -31.70 -13.88
N LEU A 234 35.16 -31.40 -14.88
CA LEU A 234 35.72 -30.06 -15.04
C LEU A 234 34.62 -29.03 -15.40
N VAL A 235 33.62 -29.45 -16.17
CA VAL A 235 32.44 -28.63 -16.48
C VAL A 235 31.57 -28.45 -15.25
N ALA A 236 31.32 -29.51 -14.48
CA ALA A 236 30.53 -29.44 -13.25
C ALA A 236 31.19 -28.51 -12.22
N TYR A 237 32.53 -28.57 -12.09
CA TYR A 237 33.31 -27.67 -11.26
C TYR A 237 33.15 -26.19 -11.68
N ASP A 238 33.21 -25.89 -12.97
CA ASP A 238 33.01 -24.53 -13.49
C ASP A 238 31.60 -24.01 -13.21
N VAL A 239 30.57 -24.85 -13.46
CA VAL A 239 29.18 -24.50 -13.16
C VAL A 239 28.96 -24.29 -11.66
N LEU A 240 29.59 -25.12 -10.81
CA LEU A 240 29.54 -24.96 -9.35
C LEU A 240 30.11 -23.60 -8.91
N LYS A 241 31.23 -23.18 -9.49
CA LYS A 241 31.82 -21.87 -9.23
C LYS A 241 30.85 -20.73 -9.58
N ASP A 242 30.16 -20.83 -10.72
CA ASP A 242 29.10 -19.88 -11.07
C ASP A 242 28.00 -19.83 -10.01
N LYS A 243 27.64 -20.97 -9.39
CA LYS A 243 26.64 -21.01 -8.32
C LYS A 243 27.11 -20.36 -7.02
N PHE A 244 28.38 -20.48 -6.66
CA PHE A 244 28.95 -19.72 -5.54
C PHE A 244 28.88 -18.21 -5.79
N SER A 245 29.18 -17.76 -7.02
CA SER A 245 29.03 -16.34 -7.40
C SER A 245 27.59 -15.85 -7.23
N LEU A 246 26.58 -16.65 -7.62
CA LEU A 246 25.17 -16.30 -7.39
C LEU A 246 24.82 -16.19 -5.90
N LEU A 247 25.38 -17.05 -5.04
CA LEU A 247 25.19 -16.95 -3.59
C LEU A 247 25.86 -15.68 -3.03
N SER A 248 27.08 -15.38 -3.45
CA SER A 248 27.78 -14.15 -3.06
C SER A 248 26.97 -12.91 -3.42
N HIS A 249 26.37 -12.89 -4.61
CA HIS A 249 25.46 -11.81 -5.02
C HIS A 249 24.24 -11.68 -4.10
N ASN A 250 23.60 -12.80 -3.73
CA ASN A 250 22.50 -12.76 -2.74
C ASN A 250 22.96 -12.14 -1.41
N ILE A 251 24.15 -12.53 -0.92
CA ILE A 251 24.67 -12.02 0.36
C ILE A 251 24.96 -10.52 0.27
N GLU A 252 25.56 -10.05 -0.83
CA GLU A 252 25.83 -8.62 -1.07
C GLU A 252 24.53 -7.80 -1.07
N GLN A 253 23.53 -8.23 -1.82
CA GLN A 253 22.21 -7.59 -1.87
C GLN A 253 21.54 -7.53 -0.49
N LEU A 254 21.68 -8.59 0.32
CA LEU A 254 21.15 -8.62 1.67
C LEU A 254 21.94 -7.72 2.64
N GLU A 255 23.25 -7.56 2.45
CA GLU A 255 24.08 -6.71 3.31
C GLU A 255 23.82 -5.23 3.13
N GLU A 256 23.42 -4.79 1.93
CA GLU A 256 23.01 -3.40 1.66
C GLU A 256 21.80 -2.96 2.50
N LEU A 257 21.02 -3.92 2.99
CA LEU A 257 19.85 -3.63 3.81
C LEU A 257 20.23 -3.18 5.23
N PRO A 258 19.46 -2.24 5.81
CA PRO A 258 19.67 -1.82 7.19
C PRO A 258 19.43 -3.00 8.16
N ASN A 259 20.30 -3.11 9.16
CA ASN A 259 20.29 -4.16 10.20
C ASN A 259 20.53 -5.60 9.72
N SER A 260 20.96 -5.81 8.47
CA SER A 260 21.29 -7.11 7.89
C SER A 260 22.24 -7.97 8.75
N ALA A 261 23.26 -7.35 9.34
CA ALA A 261 24.26 -8.02 10.17
C ALA A 261 23.72 -8.66 11.47
N ASN A 262 22.52 -8.26 11.93
CA ASN A 262 21.96 -8.72 13.21
C ASN A 262 20.91 -9.82 13.07
N VAL A 263 20.56 -10.19 11.84
CA VAL A 263 19.54 -11.20 11.56
C VAL A 263 20.20 -12.57 11.43
N ASN A 264 19.64 -13.55 12.14
CA ASN A 264 20.07 -14.94 12.05
C ASN A 264 19.00 -15.74 11.30
N ASP A 265 19.43 -16.75 10.56
CA ASP A 265 18.56 -17.77 9.98
C ASP A 265 17.81 -18.52 11.11
N PRO A 266 16.47 -18.63 11.07
CA PRO A 266 15.70 -19.31 12.11
C PRO A 266 15.98 -20.81 12.24
N GLU A 267 16.46 -21.48 11.19
CA GLU A 267 16.71 -22.93 11.22
C GLU A 267 18.15 -23.27 11.62
N THR A 268 19.14 -22.71 10.92
CA THR A 268 20.56 -23.03 11.15
C THR A 268 21.19 -22.17 12.24
N GLY A 269 20.61 -20.99 12.52
CA GLY A 269 21.19 -19.99 13.40
C GLY A 269 22.33 -19.17 12.77
N TYR A 270 22.65 -19.38 11.48
CA TYR A 270 23.70 -18.65 10.79
C TYR A 270 23.35 -17.19 10.54
N ARG A 271 24.36 -16.32 10.58
CA ARG A 271 24.30 -14.95 10.09
C ARG A 271 24.79 -14.86 8.65
N LEU A 272 24.50 -13.75 7.97
CA LEU A 272 25.07 -13.48 6.63
C LEU A 272 26.60 -13.58 6.61
N SER A 273 27.27 -13.13 7.68
CA SER A 273 28.72 -13.28 7.82
C SER A 273 29.18 -14.73 7.89
N ASP A 274 28.40 -15.59 8.55
CA ASP A 274 28.71 -17.02 8.68
C ASP A 274 28.47 -17.73 7.36
N ILE A 275 27.36 -17.42 6.67
CA ILE A 275 27.04 -17.94 5.34
C ILE A 275 28.15 -17.56 4.35
N ARG A 276 28.61 -16.30 4.36
CA ARG A 276 29.73 -15.86 3.52
C ARG A 276 31.00 -16.65 3.82
N ALA A 277 31.37 -16.77 5.09
CA ALA A 277 32.58 -17.48 5.48
C ALA A 277 32.53 -18.96 5.05
N LEU A 278 31.40 -19.63 5.27
CA LEU A 278 31.19 -21.02 4.85
C LEU A 278 31.17 -21.18 3.33
N ALA A 279 30.55 -20.24 2.61
CA ALA A 279 30.55 -20.23 1.15
C ALA A 279 31.97 -20.09 0.59
N SER A 280 32.75 -19.13 1.12
CA SER A 280 34.16 -18.95 0.74
C SER A 280 35.01 -20.16 1.10
N GLU A 281 34.80 -20.78 2.26
CA GLU A 281 35.55 -21.99 2.64
C GLU A 281 35.26 -23.15 1.67
N LEU A 282 33.99 -23.35 1.33
CA LEU A 282 33.58 -24.37 0.38
C LEU A 282 34.11 -24.10 -1.04
N GLU A 283 34.14 -22.85 -1.48
CA GLU A 283 34.65 -22.49 -2.82
C GLU A 283 36.18 -22.59 -2.89
N GLU A 284 36.90 -21.95 -1.97
CA GLU A 284 38.36 -21.78 -2.04
C GLU A 284 39.12 -23.04 -1.63
N PHE A 285 38.61 -23.80 -0.67
CA PHE A 285 39.32 -24.98 -0.17
C PHE A 285 38.70 -26.27 -0.70
N VAL A 286 37.40 -26.47 -0.48
CA VAL A 286 36.77 -27.77 -0.76
C VAL A 286 36.61 -27.99 -2.27
N LEU A 287 36.03 -27.03 -2.97
CA LEU A 287 35.84 -27.11 -4.42
C LEU A 287 37.20 -27.11 -5.12
N GLN A 288 38.13 -26.22 -4.77
CA GLN A 288 39.45 -26.20 -5.39
C GLN A 288 40.27 -27.48 -5.16
N ASP A 289 40.16 -28.13 -3.98
CA ASP A 289 40.79 -29.43 -3.72
C ASP A 289 40.28 -30.51 -4.69
N THR A 290 38.99 -30.48 -5.08
CA THR A 290 38.45 -31.45 -6.05
C THR A 290 39.05 -31.34 -7.45
N LEU A 291 39.68 -30.20 -7.79
CA LEU A 291 40.31 -30.00 -9.09
C LEU A 291 41.63 -30.78 -9.22
N SER A 292 42.42 -30.88 -8.16
CA SER A 292 43.78 -31.45 -8.22
C SER A 292 43.80 -32.94 -8.62
N PRO A 293 42.97 -33.83 -8.04
CA PRO A 293 42.88 -35.23 -8.47
C PRO A 293 42.37 -35.36 -9.90
N THR A 294 41.41 -34.51 -10.30
CA THR A 294 40.81 -34.51 -11.64
C THR A 294 41.83 -34.19 -12.73
N LEU A 295 42.71 -33.22 -12.46
CA LEU A 295 43.80 -32.84 -13.36
C LEU A 295 44.92 -33.88 -13.40
N ALA A 296 45.29 -34.47 -12.25
CA ALA A 296 46.37 -35.46 -12.19
C ALA A 296 46.07 -36.74 -12.98
N THR A 297 44.79 -37.10 -13.11
CA THR A 297 44.37 -38.43 -13.60
C THR A 297 43.59 -38.40 -14.90
N GLY A 298 43.27 -37.20 -15.40
CA GLY A 298 42.73 -37.03 -16.76
C GLY A 298 41.33 -37.58 -16.91
N VAL A 299 40.54 -37.55 -15.84
CA VAL A 299 39.18 -38.12 -15.75
C VAL A 299 38.16 -37.23 -16.48
N SER A 300 38.54 -36.67 -17.62
CA SER A 300 37.53 -36.14 -18.53
C SER A 300 36.87 -37.30 -19.24
N ARG A 301 35.57 -37.48 -18.97
CA ARG A 301 34.72 -38.49 -19.63
C ARG A 301 34.62 -38.21 -21.13
N ASN A 302 34.74 -36.95 -21.54
CA ASN A 302 34.76 -36.54 -22.94
C ASN A 302 35.61 -35.27 -23.15
N PRO A 303 36.94 -35.42 -23.35
CA PRO A 303 37.87 -34.29 -23.47
C PRO A 303 37.48 -33.30 -24.57
N GLN A 304 36.98 -33.79 -25.70
CA GLN A 304 36.59 -32.95 -26.85
C GLN A 304 35.38 -32.06 -26.53
N LEU A 305 34.39 -32.59 -25.81
CA LEU A 305 33.23 -31.80 -25.39
C LEU A 305 33.61 -30.78 -24.32
N THR A 306 34.45 -31.16 -23.35
CA THR A 306 34.95 -30.26 -22.30
C THR A 306 35.76 -29.10 -22.88
N ILE A 307 36.71 -29.38 -23.79
CA ILE A 307 37.48 -28.33 -24.48
C ILE A 307 36.54 -27.39 -25.25
N ARG A 308 35.55 -27.93 -25.98
CA ARG A 308 34.58 -27.11 -26.71
C ARG A 308 33.76 -26.22 -25.77
N PHE A 309 33.33 -26.75 -24.64
CA PHE A 309 32.62 -25.98 -23.61
C PHE A 309 33.49 -24.82 -23.11
N PHE A 310 34.72 -25.09 -22.68
CA PHE A 310 35.62 -24.04 -22.19
C PHE A 310 36.00 -23.01 -23.24
N ARG A 311 36.19 -23.40 -24.51
CA ARG A 311 36.41 -22.43 -25.60
C ARG A 311 35.22 -21.49 -25.78
N ASN A 312 34.01 -22.02 -25.80
CA ASN A 312 32.80 -21.20 -25.88
C ASN A 312 32.68 -20.26 -24.68
N ARG A 313 33.02 -20.73 -23.47
CA ARG A 313 33.01 -19.93 -22.24
C ARG A 313 34.05 -18.82 -22.27
N ILE A 314 35.29 -19.13 -22.69
CA ILE A 314 36.35 -18.12 -22.90
C ILE A 314 35.90 -17.05 -23.89
N ASP A 315 35.28 -17.43 -25.00
CA ASP A 315 34.79 -16.48 -25.99
C ASP A 315 33.69 -15.56 -25.43
N GLU A 316 32.83 -16.06 -24.54
CA GLU A 316 31.85 -15.26 -23.82
C GLU A 316 32.51 -14.30 -22.82
N LEU A 317 33.41 -14.81 -21.99
CA LEU A 317 34.14 -13.99 -21.02
C LEU A 317 34.97 -12.90 -21.72
N ARG A 318 35.57 -13.19 -22.89
CA ARG A 318 36.27 -12.20 -23.72
C ARG A 318 35.35 -11.06 -24.14
N ARG A 319 34.14 -11.37 -24.64
CA ARG A 319 33.15 -10.35 -25.01
C ARG A 319 32.77 -9.47 -23.83
N GLN A 320 32.59 -10.06 -22.64
CA GLN A 320 32.25 -9.31 -21.42
C GLN A 320 33.42 -8.43 -20.97
N ARG A 321 34.65 -8.94 -20.99
CA ARG A 321 35.86 -8.20 -20.66
C ARG A 321 36.07 -7.01 -21.60
N ASP A 322 35.92 -7.23 -22.91
CA ASP A 322 36.04 -6.17 -23.92
C ASP A 322 34.98 -5.08 -23.73
N LEU A 323 33.76 -5.46 -23.33
CA LEU A 323 32.70 -4.52 -22.98
C LEU A 323 33.08 -3.68 -21.75
N MET A 324 33.60 -4.29 -20.69
CA MET A 324 34.01 -3.56 -19.47
C MET A 324 35.19 -2.63 -19.74
N GLN A 325 36.16 -3.06 -20.55
CA GLN A 325 37.26 -2.20 -21.00
C GLN A 325 36.73 -1.00 -21.81
N THR A 326 35.80 -1.24 -22.75
CA THR A 326 35.17 -0.16 -23.52
C THR A 326 34.42 0.82 -22.62
N ARG A 327 33.75 0.34 -21.56
CA ARG A 327 33.08 1.20 -20.58
C ARG A 327 34.08 2.04 -19.78
N ALA A 328 35.15 1.42 -19.27
CA ALA A 328 36.23 2.13 -18.58
C ALA A 328 36.87 3.22 -19.47
N GLU A 329 37.12 2.93 -20.74
CA GLU A 329 37.63 3.89 -21.72
C GLU A 329 36.68 5.07 -21.94
N ARG A 330 35.36 4.82 -22.01
CA ARG A 330 34.35 5.89 -22.15
C ARG A 330 34.26 6.77 -20.92
N VAL A 331 34.33 6.20 -19.72
CA VAL A 331 34.38 6.96 -18.46
C VAL A 331 35.66 7.80 -18.43
N GLU A 332 36.80 7.23 -18.83
CA GLU A 332 38.06 7.96 -18.92
C GLU A 332 38.01 9.09 -19.96
N GLN A 333 37.41 8.85 -21.12
CA GLN A 333 37.20 9.88 -22.14
C GLN A 333 36.32 11.01 -21.60
N THR A 334 35.23 10.67 -20.91
CA THR A 334 34.33 11.66 -20.29
C THR A 334 35.07 12.50 -19.25
N LEU A 335 35.88 11.86 -18.40
CA LEU A 335 36.73 12.53 -17.41
C LEU A 335 37.82 13.39 -18.08
N SER A 336 38.38 12.94 -19.20
CA SER A 336 39.37 13.70 -19.98
C SER A 336 38.74 14.92 -20.66
N ASP A 337 37.57 14.77 -21.27
CA ASP A 337 36.83 15.86 -21.93
C ASP A 337 36.35 16.90 -20.91
N TYR A 338 35.93 16.45 -19.74
CA TYR A 338 35.61 17.30 -18.60
C TYR A 338 36.85 18.06 -18.10
N ASN A 339 37.99 17.38 -17.91
CA ASN A 339 39.25 18.02 -17.50
C ASN A 339 39.85 18.93 -18.58
N ARG A 340 39.55 18.65 -19.86
CA ARG A 340 40.04 19.42 -21.00
C ARG A 340 39.18 20.61 -21.32
N SER A 341 37.94 20.68 -20.86
CA SER A 341 37.10 21.89 -20.92
C SER A 341 37.66 22.93 -19.96
N PRO A 342 38.51 23.87 -20.43
CA PRO A 342 38.91 24.96 -19.59
C PRO A 342 37.71 25.92 -19.59
N GLN A 343 37.50 26.64 -18.50
CA GLN A 343 36.66 27.82 -18.50
C GLN A 343 37.09 28.75 -19.66
N VAL A 344 36.42 28.68 -20.82
CA VAL A 344 36.49 29.72 -21.85
C VAL A 344 35.46 30.78 -21.47
N VAL A 345 35.74 31.50 -20.40
CA VAL A 345 35.18 32.82 -20.12
C VAL A 345 36.38 33.74 -19.88
N GLY A 346 36.85 34.38 -20.94
CA GLY A 346 37.97 35.34 -20.84
C GLY A 346 38.99 35.23 -21.96
N GLY A 347 38.54 35.24 -23.22
CA GLY A 347 39.43 35.25 -24.38
C GLY A 347 38.92 36.20 -25.44
N SER A 348 39.39 37.45 -25.40
CA SER A 348 39.17 38.51 -26.37
C SER A 348 39.42 38.04 -27.82
N ALA A 349 38.35 37.91 -28.60
CA ALA A 349 38.40 37.77 -30.05
C ALA A 349 37.92 39.07 -30.71
N GLN A 350 38.89 39.85 -31.17
CA GLN A 350 38.71 40.93 -32.12
C GLN A 350 38.17 40.34 -33.43
N GLY A 351 36.89 40.57 -33.71
CA GLY A 351 36.23 40.13 -34.94
C GLY A 351 34.92 40.88 -35.11
N GLY A 352 34.92 41.85 -36.03
CA GLY A 352 33.89 42.87 -36.12
C GLY A 352 32.49 42.35 -36.47
N LEU A 353 31.49 43.07 -35.96
CA LEU A 353 30.21 43.28 -36.63
C LEU A 353 29.63 44.61 -36.16
N THR A 354 29.45 45.48 -37.13
CA THR A 354 28.80 46.79 -37.05
C THR A 354 27.30 46.61 -36.77
N LEU A 355 26.78 47.28 -35.75
CA LEU A 355 25.39 47.72 -35.71
C LEU A 355 25.28 49.14 -35.10
N PRO A 356 24.29 49.93 -35.53
CA PRO A 356 24.35 51.38 -35.49
C PRO A 356 23.92 52.00 -34.16
N GLU A 357 24.48 53.18 -33.95
CA GLU A 357 24.32 54.12 -32.85
C GLU A 357 22.93 54.76 -32.82
N GLY A 358 22.31 54.84 -31.63
CA GLY A 358 21.21 55.76 -31.37
C GLY A 358 20.28 55.39 -30.22
N MET A 359 20.60 55.78 -28.98
CA MET A 359 19.76 56.68 -28.16
C MET A 359 20.37 56.93 -26.77
N GLN A 360 20.01 58.09 -26.25
CA GLN A 360 20.72 58.92 -25.29
C GLN A 360 20.07 58.83 -23.89
N GLY A 361 20.88 58.91 -22.83
CA GLY A 361 20.49 59.65 -21.62
C GLY A 361 20.41 58.89 -20.29
N GLY A 362 21.25 59.32 -19.33
CA GLY A 362 20.76 59.69 -17.99
C GLY A 362 21.26 58.88 -16.77
N GLY A 363 22.20 59.47 -16.04
CA GLY A 363 22.05 59.69 -14.58
C GLY A 363 22.29 58.54 -13.58
N GLY A 364 23.52 58.50 -13.04
CA GLY A 364 23.88 58.30 -11.63
C GLY A 364 23.16 57.26 -10.75
N THR A 365 23.92 56.29 -10.25
CA THR A 365 24.01 55.93 -8.82
C THR A 365 25.19 54.98 -8.59
N THR A 366 26.19 55.43 -7.83
CA THR A 366 27.29 54.61 -7.34
C THR A 366 26.77 53.64 -6.27
N ILE A 367 26.54 52.39 -6.67
CA ILE A 367 26.36 51.27 -5.75
C ILE A 367 27.78 50.82 -5.33
N PRO A 368 28.10 50.73 -4.03
CA PRO A 368 29.42 50.24 -3.60
C PRO A 368 29.62 48.82 -4.13
N GLN A 369 30.72 48.62 -4.86
CA GLN A 369 31.17 47.34 -5.39
C GLN A 369 31.44 46.37 -4.23
N PHE A 370 30.44 45.59 -3.84
CA PHE A 370 30.71 44.25 -3.34
C PHE A 370 31.17 43.44 -4.55
N GLY A 371 32.46 43.08 -4.54
CA GLY A 371 33.17 42.56 -5.70
C GLY A 371 32.50 41.33 -6.31
N SER A 372 32.45 41.31 -7.64
CA SER A 372 32.22 40.10 -8.45
C SER A 372 33.06 38.93 -7.93
N ASP A 373 34.28 39.21 -7.45
CA ASP A 373 35.20 38.23 -6.85
C ASP A 373 34.65 37.45 -5.64
N PHE A 374 33.67 37.96 -4.90
CA PHE A 374 33.09 37.23 -3.75
C PHE A 374 31.95 36.31 -4.18
N LEU A 375 31.14 36.73 -5.16
CA LEU A 375 30.07 35.89 -5.72
C LEU A 375 30.66 34.84 -6.66
N ASP A 376 31.71 35.17 -7.40
CA ASP A 376 32.48 34.23 -8.20
C ASP A 376 33.14 33.18 -7.29
N ARG A 377 33.70 33.57 -6.13
CA ARG A 377 34.22 32.61 -5.13
C ARG A 377 33.14 31.79 -4.42
N LEU A 378 31.93 32.33 -4.21
CA LEU A 378 30.83 31.58 -3.59
C LEU A 378 30.23 30.55 -4.56
N VAL A 379 30.24 30.87 -5.86
CA VAL A 379 29.86 29.97 -6.95
C VAL A 379 30.96 28.95 -7.23
N GLU A 380 32.23 29.36 -7.20
CA GLU A 380 33.43 28.51 -7.33
C GLU A 380 33.54 27.52 -6.16
N LEU A 381 33.31 27.97 -4.91
CA LEU A 381 33.30 27.09 -3.74
C LEU A 381 32.10 26.11 -3.72
N GLY A 382 30.97 26.52 -4.30
CA GLY A 382 29.80 25.65 -4.50
C GLY A 382 29.97 24.65 -5.66
N SER A 383 30.72 25.02 -6.70
CA SER A 383 31.04 24.15 -7.84
C SER A 383 32.20 23.20 -7.55
N ASP A 384 33.18 23.60 -6.73
CA ASP A 384 34.36 22.79 -6.41
C ASP A 384 34.01 21.51 -5.63
N SER A 385 33.02 21.57 -4.72
CA SER A 385 32.59 20.38 -3.96
C SER A 385 31.91 19.35 -4.87
N GLY A 386 31.00 19.81 -5.74
CA GLY A 386 30.32 18.93 -6.71
C GLY A 386 31.25 18.42 -7.81
N ASP A 387 32.25 19.20 -8.22
CA ASP A 387 33.28 18.79 -9.17
C ASP A 387 34.16 17.67 -8.61
N ILE A 388 34.64 17.82 -7.36
CA ILE A 388 35.45 16.81 -6.69
C ILE A 388 34.64 15.51 -6.52
N GLU A 389 33.37 15.60 -6.13
CA GLU A 389 32.48 14.44 -5.99
C GLU A 389 32.25 13.74 -7.34
N PHE A 390 31.96 14.49 -8.41
CA PHE A 390 31.76 13.93 -9.75
C PHE A 390 33.02 13.23 -10.29
N ARG A 391 34.21 13.79 -10.07
CA ARG A 391 35.48 13.14 -10.44
C ARG A 391 35.75 11.90 -9.62
N GLN A 392 35.44 11.93 -8.32
CA GLN A 392 35.57 10.77 -7.46
C GLN A 392 34.63 9.66 -7.91
N GLU A 393 33.40 9.99 -8.26
CA GLU A 393 32.40 9.06 -8.78
C GLU A 393 32.86 8.43 -10.09
N LEU A 394 33.19 9.22 -11.11
CA LEU A 394 33.70 8.68 -12.39
C LEU A 394 35.00 7.89 -12.22
N SER A 395 35.90 8.32 -11.32
CA SER A 395 37.12 7.57 -11.06
C SER A 395 36.83 6.24 -10.36
N ARG A 396 35.84 6.18 -9.46
CA ARG A 396 35.39 4.93 -8.82
C ARG A 396 34.73 4.02 -9.85
N GLU A 397 33.85 4.56 -10.69
CA GLU A 397 33.18 3.80 -11.75
C GLU A 397 34.19 3.22 -12.75
N ARG A 398 35.20 3.99 -13.16
CA ARG A 398 36.29 3.48 -13.99
C ARG A 398 37.05 2.35 -13.27
N LEU A 399 37.40 2.56 -12.00
CA LEU A 399 38.12 1.56 -11.21
C LEU A 399 37.31 0.25 -11.14
N ASP A 400 36.01 0.34 -10.88
CA ASP A 400 35.08 -0.79 -10.84
C ASP A 400 35.08 -1.57 -12.17
N TYR A 401 34.88 -0.90 -13.32
CA TYR A 401 34.97 -1.56 -14.63
C TYR A 401 36.34 -2.20 -14.89
N THR A 402 37.43 -1.58 -14.45
CA THR A 402 38.77 -2.18 -14.62
C THR A 402 39.02 -3.39 -13.73
N LEU A 403 38.47 -3.40 -12.51
CA LEU A 403 38.55 -4.54 -11.60
C LEU A 403 37.74 -5.72 -12.16
N GLN A 404 36.50 -5.48 -12.60
CA GLN A 404 35.67 -6.48 -13.27
C GLN A 404 36.37 -7.06 -14.52
N ALA A 405 36.99 -6.21 -15.34
CA ALA A 405 37.75 -6.68 -16.50
C ALA A 405 38.95 -7.56 -16.12
N ALA A 406 39.64 -7.26 -15.02
CA ALA A 406 40.75 -8.05 -14.51
C ALA A 406 40.30 -9.41 -13.95
N GLU A 407 39.16 -9.44 -13.26
CA GLU A 407 38.55 -10.68 -12.77
C GLU A 407 38.15 -11.60 -13.92
N LEU A 408 37.50 -11.05 -14.96
CA LEU A 408 37.18 -11.79 -16.19
C LEU A 408 38.43 -12.33 -16.88
N GLU A 409 39.52 -11.56 -16.92
CA GLU A 409 40.78 -12.01 -17.50
C GLU A 409 41.42 -13.16 -16.71
N SER A 410 41.40 -13.08 -15.37
CA SER A 410 41.88 -14.16 -14.50
C SER A 410 41.14 -15.48 -14.77
N GLU A 411 39.82 -15.42 -14.98
CA GLU A 411 39.03 -16.60 -15.31
C GLU A 411 39.32 -17.14 -16.71
N ILE A 412 39.51 -16.25 -17.71
CA ILE A 412 39.93 -16.64 -19.06
C ILE A 412 41.26 -17.39 -19.02
N ASP A 413 42.23 -16.87 -18.28
CA ASP A 413 43.54 -17.51 -18.11
C ASP A 413 43.42 -18.86 -17.40
N ARG A 414 42.54 -18.98 -16.41
CA ARG A 414 42.26 -20.24 -15.72
C ARG A 414 41.72 -21.29 -16.70
N LEU A 415 40.69 -20.96 -17.45
CA LEU A 415 40.08 -21.87 -18.42
C LEU A 415 41.04 -22.23 -19.56
N ALA A 416 41.89 -21.29 -20.00
CA ALA A 416 42.91 -21.55 -21.00
C ALA A 416 43.95 -22.57 -20.51
N ARG A 417 44.42 -22.44 -19.25
CA ARG A 417 45.29 -23.43 -18.61
C ARG A 417 44.63 -24.80 -18.49
N LEU A 418 43.32 -24.85 -18.17
CA LEU A 418 42.57 -26.12 -18.13
C LEU A 418 42.54 -26.79 -19.50
N ILE A 419 42.29 -26.04 -20.58
CA ILE A 419 42.33 -26.58 -21.95
C ILE A 419 43.72 -27.14 -22.28
N GLU A 420 44.77 -26.38 -21.99
CA GLU A 420 46.16 -26.78 -22.26
C GLU A 420 46.50 -28.10 -21.54
N MET A 421 46.14 -28.22 -20.26
CA MET A 421 46.34 -29.46 -19.49
C MET A 421 45.57 -30.65 -20.10
N ILE A 422 44.31 -30.47 -20.49
CA ILE A 422 43.51 -31.53 -21.14
C ILE A 422 44.15 -31.95 -22.47
N GLU A 423 44.64 -31.00 -23.27
CA GLU A 423 45.27 -31.27 -24.56
C GLU A 423 46.61 -32.02 -24.42
N GLN A 424 47.47 -31.64 -23.47
CA GLN A 424 48.72 -32.33 -23.16
C GLN A 424 48.49 -33.78 -22.69
N GLN A 425 47.47 -33.98 -21.86
CA GLN A 425 47.13 -35.29 -21.35
C GLN A 425 46.52 -36.20 -22.43
N ALA A 426 45.70 -35.64 -23.34
CA ALA A 426 45.19 -36.36 -24.50
C ALA A 426 46.29 -36.74 -25.51
N ALA A 427 47.39 -35.98 -25.54
CA ALA A 427 48.58 -36.28 -26.35
C ALA A 427 49.47 -37.39 -25.75
N GLY A 428 49.21 -37.82 -24.51
CA GLY A 428 49.90 -38.93 -23.86
C GLY A 428 51.29 -38.59 -23.30
N GLU A 429 51.59 -37.31 -23.07
CA GLU A 429 52.92 -36.86 -22.61
C GLU A 429 53.14 -37.05 -21.09
N ASP A 430 52.08 -37.08 -20.27
CA ASP A 430 52.16 -37.14 -18.79
C ASP A 430 51.19 -38.17 -18.16
N ALA A 431 51.02 -39.36 -18.75
CA ALA A 431 50.24 -40.42 -18.10
C ALA A 431 51.00 -40.99 -16.90
N VAL A 432 50.78 -40.42 -15.72
CA VAL A 432 51.25 -40.96 -14.45
C VAL A 432 50.47 -42.27 -14.18
N ASP A 433 51.18 -43.40 -14.27
CA ASP A 433 50.69 -44.74 -13.92
C ASP A 433 50.61 -44.87 -12.38
N ASP A 434 49.64 -44.20 -11.76
CA ASP A 434 49.52 -44.12 -10.29
C ASP A 434 48.69 -45.27 -9.66
N GLY A 435 48.30 -46.29 -10.45
CA GLY A 435 47.68 -47.51 -9.94
C GLY A 435 46.29 -47.35 -9.29
N LEU A 436 45.69 -46.15 -9.34
CA LEU A 436 44.34 -45.87 -8.86
C LEU A 436 43.30 -46.22 -9.92
N ASP A 437 42.24 -46.93 -9.52
CA ASP A 437 41.12 -47.28 -10.40
C ASP A 437 40.36 -46.01 -10.81
N PRO A 438 40.31 -45.65 -12.12
CA PRO A 438 39.60 -44.46 -12.60
C PRO A 438 38.11 -44.43 -12.19
N ASP A 439 37.48 -45.60 -12.05
CA ASP A 439 36.07 -45.70 -11.69
C ASP A 439 35.83 -45.40 -10.20
N GLU A 440 36.75 -45.83 -9.32
CA GLU A 440 36.69 -45.55 -7.87
C GLU A 440 36.85 -44.05 -7.59
N MET A 441 37.80 -43.41 -8.26
CA MET A 441 38.07 -41.98 -8.12
C MET A 441 36.96 -41.11 -8.72
N ALA A 442 36.37 -41.51 -9.85
CA ALA A 442 35.19 -40.86 -10.40
C ALA A 442 34.00 -40.94 -9.43
N SER A 443 33.84 -42.07 -8.72
CA SER A 443 32.81 -42.22 -7.69
C SER A 443 33.08 -41.34 -6.46
N GLU A 444 34.33 -41.23 -6.01
CA GLU A 444 34.71 -40.36 -4.89
C GLU A 444 34.45 -38.89 -5.24
N LEU A 445 34.88 -38.46 -6.43
CA LEU A 445 34.68 -37.10 -6.93
C LEU A 445 33.20 -36.75 -7.07
N SER A 446 32.39 -37.69 -7.58
CA SER A 446 30.93 -37.51 -7.66
C SER A 446 30.30 -37.34 -6.28
N THR A 447 30.76 -38.11 -5.28
CA THR A 447 30.26 -38.00 -3.90
C THR A 447 30.61 -36.62 -3.33
N ARG A 448 31.86 -36.19 -3.47
CA ARG A 448 32.31 -34.87 -3.00
C ARG A 448 31.53 -33.74 -3.67
N MET A 449 31.26 -33.81 -4.97
CA MET A 449 30.44 -32.82 -5.68
C MET A 449 28.99 -32.79 -5.19
N ASP A 450 28.39 -33.96 -4.92
CA ASP A 450 27.04 -34.05 -4.36
C ASP A 450 26.99 -33.43 -2.94
N ASP A 451 28.04 -33.63 -2.12
CA ASP A 451 28.17 -33.01 -0.79
C ASP A 451 28.32 -31.48 -0.87
N ILE A 452 29.20 -30.98 -1.76
CA ILE A 452 29.35 -29.53 -2.01
C ILE A 452 28.00 -28.93 -2.45
N MET A 453 27.30 -29.59 -3.37
CA MET A 453 25.97 -29.18 -3.81
C MET A 453 24.94 -29.19 -2.67
N GLY A 454 25.02 -30.17 -1.77
CA GLY A 454 24.17 -30.25 -0.58
C GLY A 454 24.38 -29.04 0.34
N SER A 455 25.64 -28.77 0.69
CA SER A 455 26.01 -27.61 1.51
C SER A 455 25.63 -26.29 0.84
N LEU A 456 25.87 -26.15 -0.47
CA LEU A 456 25.51 -24.95 -1.21
C LEU A 456 23.99 -24.72 -1.20
N ARG A 457 23.17 -25.77 -1.35
CA ARG A 457 21.71 -25.65 -1.22
C ARG A 457 21.28 -25.15 0.16
N GLU A 458 21.91 -25.66 1.21
CA GLU A 458 21.62 -25.24 2.58
C GLU A 458 21.96 -23.75 2.77
N LEU A 459 23.09 -23.28 2.23
CA LEU A 459 23.46 -21.87 2.28
C LEU A 459 22.51 -20.96 1.49
N PHE A 460 22.08 -21.38 0.30
CA PHE A 460 21.05 -20.65 -0.47
C PHE A 460 19.73 -20.58 0.30
N ALA A 461 19.28 -21.70 0.87
CA ALA A 461 18.05 -21.75 1.68
C ALA A 461 18.16 -20.84 2.91
N ALA A 462 19.30 -20.84 3.61
CA ALA A 462 19.56 -19.97 4.74
C ALA A 462 19.53 -18.48 4.33
N SER A 463 20.14 -18.11 3.20
CA SER A 463 20.08 -16.73 2.69
C SER A 463 18.65 -16.27 2.39
N GLY A 464 17.83 -17.15 1.80
CA GLY A 464 16.41 -16.87 1.51
C GLY A 464 15.59 -16.66 2.78
N ARG A 465 15.76 -17.53 3.79
CA ARG A 465 15.06 -17.39 5.08
C ARG A 465 15.51 -16.15 5.86
N ILE A 466 16.78 -15.75 5.76
CA ILE A 466 17.24 -14.47 6.33
C ILE A 466 16.53 -13.32 5.64
N ALA A 467 16.41 -13.33 4.31
CA ALA A 467 15.69 -12.30 3.56
C ALA A 467 14.23 -12.16 4.02
N GLU A 468 13.51 -13.28 4.14
CA GLU A 468 12.14 -13.32 4.66
C GLU A 468 12.07 -12.75 6.07
N ARG A 469 12.99 -13.16 6.95
CA ARG A 469 13.05 -12.67 8.33
C ARG A 469 13.35 -11.18 8.43
N MET A 470 14.24 -10.68 7.58
CA MET A 470 14.51 -9.25 7.48
C MET A 470 13.28 -8.47 7.05
N ASN A 471 12.53 -9.03 6.10
CA ASN A 471 11.29 -8.45 5.62
C ASN A 471 10.23 -8.36 6.73
N GLU A 472 10.07 -9.45 7.50
CA GLU A 472 9.21 -9.49 8.68
C GLU A 472 9.63 -8.48 9.76
N LEU A 473 10.93 -8.28 9.98
CA LEU A 473 11.41 -7.31 10.98
C LEU A 473 11.18 -5.86 10.54
N ARG A 474 11.25 -5.59 9.24
CA ARG A 474 11.12 -4.25 8.66
C ARG A 474 9.66 -3.80 8.56
N TYR A 475 8.79 -4.69 8.09
CA TYR A 475 7.38 -4.37 7.87
C TYR A 475 6.44 -4.97 8.92
N GLY A 476 7.00 -5.77 9.82
CA GLY A 476 6.26 -6.49 10.84
C GLY A 476 5.62 -7.78 10.29
N SER A 477 5.10 -8.60 11.19
CA SER A 477 4.24 -9.74 10.81
C SER A 477 2.88 -9.23 10.31
N GLN A 478 2.04 -10.14 9.80
CA GLN A 478 0.67 -9.82 9.34
C GLN A 478 -0.16 -9.04 10.38
N GLU A 479 0.13 -9.18 11.67
CA GLU A 479 -0.55 -8.48 12.77
C GLU A 479 0.01 -7.08 13.07
N ALA A 480 1.16 -6.72 12.52
CA ALA A 480 1.82 -5.44 12.75
C ALA A 480 1.42 -4.35 11.73
N ILE A 481 0.86 -4.73 10.59
CA ILE A 481 0.45 -3.80 9.53
C ILE A 481 -0.95 -3.20 9.74
N TYR A 482 -1.75 -3.75 10.67
CA TYR A 482 -3.02 -3.20 11.09
C TYR A 482 -3.34 -3.47 12.56
N ASN A 483 -4.27 -2.70 13.12
CA ASN A 483 -4.83 -2.90 14.46
C ASN A 483 -6.34 -2.64 14.45
N ILE A 484 -7.10 -3.34 15.30
CA ILE A 484 -8.53 -3.13 15.50
C ILE A 484 -8.72 -2.12 16.63
N SER A 485 -8.90 -0.84 16.30
CA SER A 485 -9.07 0.23 17.29
C SER A 485 -10.45 0.20 17.96
N LYS A 486 -11.47 -0.35 17.28
CA LYS A 486 -12.79 -0.66 17.85
C LYS A 486 -13.27 -2.00 17.32
N ALA A 487 -13.41 -2.96 18.21
CA ALA A 487 -13.98 -4.26 17.90
C ALA A 487 -15.50 -4.16 17.62
N PRO A 488 -16.05 -5.03 16.76
CA PRO A 488 -17.48 -5.03 16.47
C PRO A 488 -18.29 -5.36 17.73
N GLN A 489 -19.21 -4.47 18.07
CA GLN A 489 -20.13 -4.63 19.21
C GLN A 489 -21.42 -5.34 18.78
N GLU A 490 -22.37 -5.44 19.70
CA GLU A 490 -23.70 -5.99 19.38
C GLU A 490 -24.40 -5.18 18.28
N ALA A 491 -25.25 -5.86 17.53
CA ALA A 491 -25.91 -5.28 16.37
C ALA A 491 -26.74 -4.06 16.77
N SER A 492 -26.45 -2.90 16.18
CA SER A 492 -27.33 -1.76 16.32
C SER A 492 -28.59 -1.99 15.48
N MET A 493 -29.75 -1.93 16.14
CA MET A 493 -31.06 -2.10 15.50
C MET A 493 -31.66 -0.72 15.22
N SER A 494 -31.88 -0.39 13.95
CA SER A 494 -32.69 0.79 13.61
C SER A 494 -34.17 0.39 13.61
N ALA A 495 -34.86 0.61 14.73
CA ALA A 495 -36.30 0.46 14.77
C ALA A 495 -36.95 1.59 13.95
N MET A 496 -37.45 1.29 12.74
CA MET A 496 -38.11 2.26 11.84
C MET A 496 -39.41 2.91 12.38
N ILE A 497 -39.82 2.58 13.60
CA ILE A 497 -41.09 3.03 14.17
C ILE A 497 -41.02 4.51 14.59
N LEU A 498 -39.95 4.94 15.29
CA LEU A 498 -39.73 6.33 15.73
C LEU A 498 -38.74 7.08 14.84
N THR A 499 -39.09 7.33 13.58
CA THR A 499 -38.33 8.25 12.73
C THR A 499 -38.81 9.69 12.91
N ARG A 500 -37.93 10.68 12.71
CA ARG A 500 -38.27 12.12 12.73
C ARG A 500 -39.44 12.44 11.78
N ASN A 501 -39.51 11.73 10.65
CA ASN A 501 -40.57 11.87 9.67
C ASN A 501 -41.92 11.37 10.22
N ASN A 502 -41.97 10.16 10.81
CA ASN A 502 -43.20 9.63 11.40
C ASN A 502 -43.73 10.51 12.54
N LEU A 503 -42.82 11.08 13.36
CA LEU A 503 -43.21 12.01 14.43
C LEU A 503 -43.82 13.30 13.86
N MET A 504 -43.24 13.85 12.79
CA MET A 504 -43.76 15.05 12.13
C MET A 504 -45.16 14.80 11.52
N TRP A 505 -45.34 13.69 10.81
CA TRP A 505 -46.64 13.30 10.27
C TRP A 505 -47.68 13.02 11.36
N PHE A 506 -47.26 12.43 12.48
CA PHE A 506 -48.12 12.22 13.64
C PHE A 506 -48.62 13.55 14.24
N VAL A 507 -47.72 14.51 14.46
CA VAL A 507 -48.08 15.83 15.00
C VAL A 507 -49.00 16.58 14.04
N LEU A 508 -48.67 16.60 12.75
CA LEU A 508 -49.48 17.27 11.73
C LEU A 508 -50.87 16.64 11.61
N GLY A 509 -50.95 15.30 11.58
CA GLY A 509 -52.20 14.55 11.52
C GLY A 509 -53.06 14.74 12.77
N SER A 510 -52.44 14.73 13.96
CA SER A 510 -53.16 14.96 15.23
C SER A 510 -53.76 16.36 15.28
N PHE A 511 -53.02 17.37 14.80
CA PHE A 511 -53.53 18.75 14.70
C PHE A 511 -54.71 18.86 13.73
N LEU A 512 -54.62 18.22 12.56
CA LEU A 512 -55.68 18.22 11.56
C LEU A 512 -56.94 17.51 12.06
N VAL A 513 -56.80 16.35 12.71
CA VAL A 513 -57.93 15.62 13.32
C VAL A 513 -58.59 16.44 14.42
N ALA A 514 -57.80 17.10 15.27
CA ALA A 514 -58.35 18.00 16.29
C ALA A 514 -59.15 19.14 15.65
N MET A 515 -58.60 19.80 14.61
CA MET A 515 -59.26 20.89 13.91
C MET A 515 -60.57 20.45 13.25
N VAL A 516 -60.56 19.35 12.49
CA VAL A 516 -61.76 18.82 11.82
C VAL A 516 -62.82 18.41 12.83
N THR A 517 -62.43 17.80 13.96
CA THR A 517 -63.36 17.38 15.00
C THR A 517 -64.02 18.59 15.69
N VAL A 518 -63.25 19.65 15.95
CA VAL A 518 -63.79 20.92 16.47
C VAL A 518 -64.85 21.48 15.51
N PHE A 519 -64.51 21.65 14.23
CA PHE A 519 -65.45 22.14 13.22
C PHE A 519 -66.71 21.26 13.06
N GLY A 520 -66.53 19.93 13.09
CA GLY A 520 -67.63 18.97 12.99
C GLY A 520 -68.60 19.04 14.18
N VAL A 521 -68.08 19.15 15.41
CA VAL A 521 -68.91 19.30 16.61
C VAL A 521 -69.65 20.65 16.59
N PHE A 522 -69.01 21.72 16.16
CA PHE A 522 -69.67 23.03 15.98
C PHE A 522 -70.82 22.97 14.96
N LEU A 523 -70.63 22.30 13.81
CA LEU A 523 -71.69 22.13 12.81
C LEU A 523 -72.86 21.28 13.33
N VAL A 524 -72.58 20.19 14.06
CA VAL A 524 -73.62 19.33 14.64
C VAL A 524 -74.43 20.08 15.69
N ASN A 525 -73.77 20.89 16.53
CA ASN A 525 -74.45 21.72 17.53
C ASN A 525 -75.31 22.81 16.87
N MET A 526 -74.82 23.45 15.80
CA MET A 526 -75.59 24.44 15.03
C MET A 526 -76.82 23.84 14.36
N VAL A 527 -76.73 22.60 13.85
CA VAL A 527 -77.87 21.89 13.23
C VAL A 527 -78.88 21.41 14.28
N LYS A 528 -78.44 20.99 15.47
CA LYS A 528 -79.34 20.65 16.58
C LYS A 528 -80.13 21.85 17.08
N GLN A 529 -79.49 23.01 17.24
CA GLN A 529 -80.17 24.24 17.63
C GLN A 529 -81.27 24.66 16.64
N ARG A 530 -81.04 24.47 15.33
CA ARG A 530 -82.07 24.72 14.28
C ARG A 530 -83.23 23.73 14.25
N ARG A 531 -83.10 22.57 14.91
CA ARG A 531 -84.18 21.56 15.02
C ARG A 531 -85.00 21.72 16.29
N GLU A 532 -84.47 22.41 17.29
CA GLU A 532 -85.12 22.67 18.58
C GLU A 532 -85.77 24.07 18.66
N SER A 533 -85.47 24.95 17.67
CA SER A 533 -86.23 26.16 17.33
C SER A 533 -87.32 25.87 16.31
#